data_AF-A0A3B9MX74-F1
#
_entry.id   AF-A0A3B9MX74-F1
#
_cell.length_a   1.000
_cell.length_b   1.000
_cell.length_c   1.000
_cell.angle_alpha   90.00
_cell.angle_beta   90.00
_cell.angle_gamma   90.00
#
_symmetry.space_group_name_H-M   'P 1'
#
loop_
_entity.id
_entity.type
_entity.pdbx_description
1 polymer ?
#
loop_
_entity_poly.entity_id
_entity_poly.type
_entity_poly.pdbx_seq_one_letter_code
_entity_poly.pdbx_strand_id
1 'polypeptide(L)'
;MNIEEYIRRNRNQLDVEKPDEDYLWTGISHSINKKSERTRFLPMKIAAAVILVIAISFIGYQVTSLQNNQQLILAKIDPTLAKQEAQFQNQIQSFYTLIEESDYDKDQLITSFKDLEYIDTLISKYSDDLNKHGPNPKLLNSLMDLYQKKIRMLNRMLNEIEKDKKYENTKTNI
;
A
#
# COMPACT_ATOMS: atom_id res chain seq x y z
N MET A 1 35.53 60.26 22.18
CA MET A 1 36.66 59.80 21.36
C MET A 1 36.07 58.92 20.26
N ASN A 2 36.14 59.33 18.99
CA ASN A 2 35.52 58.60 17.88
C ASN A 2 36.48 57.53 17.36
N ILE A 3 36.11 56.26 17.51
CA ILE A 3 36.89 55.09 17.09
C ILE A 3 37.17 55.11 15.59
N GLU A 4 36.22 55.62 14.81
CA GLU A 4 36.34 55.79 13.35
C GLU A 4 37.55 56.67 12.98
N GLU A 5 37.75 57.76 13.71
CA GLU A 5 38.84 58.69 13.46
C GLU A 5 40.21 58.12 13.88
N TYR A 6 40.22 57.20 14.85
CA TYR A 6 41.40 56.46 15.28
C TYR A 6 41.81 55.40 14.25
N ILE A 7 40.85 54.60 13.76
CA ILE A 7 41.11 53.58 12.75
C ILE A 7 41.60 54.22 11.45
N ARG A 8 40.98 55.33 11.02
CA ARG A 8 41.38 56.02 9.78
C ARG A 8 42.81 56.56 9.85
N ARG A 9 43.22 57.11 11.00
CA ARG A 9 44.58 57.65 11.19
C ARG A 9 45.65 56.57 11.30
N ASN A 10 45.30 55.38 11.80
CA ASN A 10 46.26 54.29 12.04
C ASN A 10 46.18 53.17 10.99
N ARG A 11 45.39 53.32 9.91
CA ARG A 11 45.19 52.28 8.88
C ARG A 11 46.49 51.66 8.38
N ASN A 12 47.50 52.47 8.08
CA ASN A 12 48.78 51.99 7.56
C ASN A 12 49.60 51.20 8.60
N GLN A 13 49.36 51.40 9.90
CA GLN A 13 49.98 50.64 10.99
C GLN A 13 49.18 49.39 11.37
N LEU A 14 47.91 49.31 10.95
CA LEU A 14 47.04 48.15 11.16
C LEU A 14 47.11 47.15 10.01
N ASP A 15 47.52 47.60 8.82
CA ASP A 15 47.63 46.79 7.60
C ASP A 15 49.06 46.25 7.43
N VAL A 16 49.50 45.45 8.42
CA VAL A 16 50.90 44.99 8.56
C VAL A 16 51.18 43.72 7.77
N GLU A 17 50.14 42.93 7.49
CA GLU A 17 50.26 41.63 6.82
C GLU A 17 49.67 41.69 5.42
N LYS A 18 50.54 41.52 4.41
CA LYS A 18 50.09 41.11 3.08
C LYS A 18 49.92 39.60 3.10
N PRO A 19 48.73 39.06 2.75
CA PRO A 19 48.54 37.62 2.73
C PRO A 19 49.51 36.98 1.72
N ASP A 20 50.04 35.81 2.08
CA ASP A 20 50.84 34.98 1.17
C ASP A 20 49.92 34.43 0.07
N GLU A 21 49.91 35.12 -1.08
CA GLU A 21 49.07 34.77 -2.23
C GLU A 21 49.39 33.36 -2.75
N ASP A 22 50.67 32.95 -2.74
CA ASP A 22 51.09 31.64 -3.24
C ASP A 22 50.51 30.50 -2.39
N TYR A 23 50.47 30.68 -1.06
CA TYR A 23 49.80 29.74 -0.15
C TYR A 23 48.30 29.64 -0.44
N LEU A 24 47.62 30.76 -0.70
CA LEU A 24 46.19 30.79 -1.02
C LEU A 24 45.87 30.09 -2.34
N TRP A 25 46.70 30.26 -3.38
CA TRP A 25 46.47 29.67 -4.70
C TRP A 25 46.78 28.17 -4.76
N THR A 26 47.63 27.66 -3.87
CA THR A 26 47.98 26.23 -3.81
C THR A 26 46.78 25.35 -3.45
N GLY A 27 45.91 25.79 -2.54
CA GLY A 27 44.69 25.05 -2.18
C GLY A 27 43.62 25.07 -3.28
N ILE A 28 43.53 26.17 -4.03
CA ILE A 28 42.53 26.34 -5.09
C ILE A 28 42.89 25.49 -6.32
N SER A 29 44.14 25.52 -6.75
CA SER A 29 44.61 24.79 -7.94
C SER A 29 44.46 23.26 -7.81
N HIS A 30 44.56 22.71 -6.60
CA HIS A 30 44.38 21.28 -6.34
C HIS A 30 42.95 20.78 -6.60
N SER A 31 41.93 21.65 -6.49
CA SER A 31 40.52 21.28 -6.67
C SER A 31 40.05 21.33 -8.12
N ILE A 32 40.76 22.05 -9.00
CA ILE A 32 40.32 22.33 -10.38
C ILE A 32 40.68 21.20 -11.35
N ASN A 33 41.72 20.39 -11.05
CA ASN A 33 42.26 19.39 -11.97
C ASN A 33 41.88 17.93 -11.66
N LYS A 34 40.86 17.68 -10.85
CA LYS A 34 40.39 16.30 -10.62
C LYS A 34 39.60 15.80 -11.84
N LYS A 35 40.31 15.16 -12.77
CA LYS A 35 39.74 14.44 -13.91
C LYS A 35 38.79 13.37 -13.37
N SER A 36 37.49 13.61 -13.52
CA SER A 36 36.44 12.64 -13.20
C SER A 36 36.58 11.43 -14.12
N GLU A 37 36.98 10.28 -13.57
CA GLU A 37 36.85 9.02 -14.29
C GLU A 37 35.37 8.72 -14.47
N ARG A 38 34.89 8.89 -15.70
CA ARG A 38 33.56 8.46 -16.14
C ARG A 38 33.46 6.95 -16.00
N THR A 39 32.98 6.47 -14.86
CA THR A 39 32.45 5.11 -14.75
C THR A 39 31.20 5.03 -15.62
N ARG A 40 31.24 4.21 -16.67
CA ARG A 40 30.06 3.90 -17.49
C ARG A 40 29.07 3.14 -16.62
N PHE A 41 28.08 3.85 -16.07
CA PHE A 41 26.92 3.21 -15.49
C PHE A 41 26.08 2.63 -16.64
N LEU A 42 26.15 1.32 -16.81
CA LEU A 42 25.14 0.55 -17.54
C LEU A 42 23.77 0.76 -16.88
N PRO A 43 22.65 0.73 -17.64
CA PRO A 43 21.33 1.02 -17.09
C PRO A 43 20.82 -0.16 -16.23
N MET A 44 21.23 -0.21 -14.97
CA MET A 44 20.68 -1.10 -13.93
C MET A 44 19.29 -0.66 -13.47
N LYS A 45 18.52 0.02 -14.33
CA LYS A 45 17.13 0.42 -14.08
C LYS A 45 16.14 -0.59 -14.65
N ILE A 46 16.55 -1.40 -15.63
CA ILE A 46 15.69 -2.39 -16.29
C ILE A 46 15.53 -3.65 -15.42
N ALA A 47 16.60 -4.10 -14.76
CA ALA A 47 16.53 -5.29 -13.88
C ALA A 47 15.60 -5.09 -12.67
N ALA A 48 15.62 -3.91 -12.05
CA ALA A 48 14.76 -3.60 -10.91
C ALA A 48 13.27 -3.60 -11.30
N ALA A 49 12.92 -3.05 -12.47
CA ALA A 49 11.54 -3.05 -12.96
C ALA A 49 11.02 -4.46 -13.24
N VAL A 50 11.86 -5.34 -13.81
CA VAL A 50 11.50 -6.74 -14.07
C VAL A 50 11.29 -7.50 -12.77
N ILE A 51 12.16 -7.32 -11.77
CA ILE A 51 11.99 -7.94 -10.45
C ILE A 51 10.72 -7.45 -9.75
N LEU A 52 10.40 -6.16 -9.87
CA LEU A 52 9.21 -5.55 -9.25
C LEU A 52 7.92 -6.06 -9.93
N VAL A 53 7.90 -6.19 -11.25
CA VAL A 53 6.78 -6.79 -12.00
C VAL A 53 6.61 -8.27 -11.63
N ILE A 54 7.70 -9.04 -11.51
CA ILE A 54 7.63 -10.45 -11.09
C ILE A 54 7.17 -10.56 -9.63
N ALA A 55 7.62 -9.69 -8.74
CA ALA A 55 7.20 -9.68 -7.34
C ALA A 55 5.70 -9.31 -7.21
N ILE A 56 5.22 -8.29 -7.92
CA ILE A 56 3.79 -7.94 -7.95
C ILE A 56 2.98 -9.07 -8.56
N SER A 57 3.46 -9.70 -9.65
CA SER A 57 2.75 -10.81 -10.29
C SER A 57 2.71 -12.05 -9.39
N PHE A 58 3.78 -12.34 -8.65
CA PHE A 58 3.84 -13.47 -7.72
C PHE A 58 2.95 -13.24 -6.49
N ILE A 59 2.94 -12.02 -5.94
CA ILE A 59 2.03 -11.64 -4.84
C ILE A 59 0.57 -11.67 -5.32
N GLY A 60 0.28 -11.13 -6.51
CA GLY A 60 -1.05 -11.17 -7.12
C GLY A 60 -1.53 -12.59 -7.41
N TYR A 61 -0.65 -13.47 -7.89
CA TYR A 61 -0.95 -14.89 -8.11
C TYR A 61 -1.19 -15.63 -6.78
N GLN A 62 -0.42 -15.35 -5.73
CA GLN A 62 -0.66 -15.95 -4.41
C GLN A 62 -1.97 -15.48 -3.78
N VAL A 63 -2.33 -14.20 -3.92
CA VAL A 63 -3.61 -13.66 -3.41
C VAL A 63 -4.81 -14.22 -4.18
N THR A 64 -4.70 -14.40 -5.50
CA THR A 64 -5.76 -15.01 -6.32
C THR A 64 -5.81 -16.54 -6.17
N SER A 65 -4.68 -17.21 -5.96
CA SER A 65 -4.58 -18.65 -5.64
C SER A 65 -5.24 -18.99 -4.31
N LEU A 66 -5.13 -18.11 -3.30
CA LEU A 66 -5.82 -18.25 -2.02
C LEU A 66 -7.36 -18.21 -2.16
N GLN A 67 -7.89 -17.57 -3.21
CA GLN A 67 -9.34 -17.54 -3.49
C GLN A 67 -9.84 -18.83 -4.16
N ASN A 68 -9.03 -19.49 -4.97
CA ASN A 68 -9.47 -20.67 -5.75
C ASN A 68 -9.29 -22.03 -5.05
N ASN A 69 -8.58 -22.09 -3.92
CA ASN A 69 -8.32 -23.33 -3.17
C ASN A 69 -8.88 -23.30 -1.74
N GLN A 70 -9.92 -22.51 -1.46
CA GLN A 70 -10.66 -22.64 -0.21
C GLN A 70 -11.43 -23.96 -0.21
N GLN A 71 -10.78 -25.02 0.30
CA GLN A 71 -11.48 -26.25 0.65
C GLN A 71 -12.62 -25.90 1.61
N LEU A 72 -13.86 -26.22 1.22
CA LEU A 72 -15.04 -26.04 2.05
C LEU A 72 -14.82 -26.73 3.39
N ILE A 73 -14.65 -25.95 4.47
CA ILE A 73 -14.41 -26.50 5.80
C ILE A 73 -15.60 -27.35 6.23
N LEU A 74 -16.81 -26.94 5.84
CA LEU A 74 -18.04 -27.60 6.23
C LEU A 74 -18.30 -28.90 5.45
N ALA A 75 -17.56 -29.18 4.37
CA ALA A 75 -17.67 -30.44 3.60
C ALA A 75 -17.36 -31.69 4.42
N LYS A 76 -16.50 -31.57 5.44
CA LYS A 76 -16.16 -32.68 6.34
C LYS A 76 -17.20 -32.89 7.45
N ILE A 77 -18.10 -31.93 7.65
CA ILE A 77 -19.06 -31.93 8.76
C ILE A 77 -20.43 -32.36 8.28
N ASP A 78 -20.97 -31.65 7.28
CA ASP A 78 -22.31 -31.91 6.75
C ASP A 78 -22.42 -31.40 5.30
N PRO A 79 -22.96 -32.21 4.37
CA PRO A 79 -23.05 -31.83 2.96
C PRO A 79 -23.99 -30.66 2.68
N THR A 80 -25.02 -30.44 3.51
CA THR A 80 -25.93 -29.30 3.36
C THR A 80 -25.24 -27.99 3.75
N LEU A 81 -24.46 -28.02 4.83
CA LEU A 81 -23.65 -26.87 5.27
C LEU A 81 -22.55 -26.55 4.26
N ALA A 82 -21.91 -27.57 3.69
CA ALA A 82 -20.93 -27.41 2.63
C ALA A 82 -21.52 -26.71 1.39
N LYS A 83 -22.72 -27.12 0.98
CA LYS A 83 -23.45 -26.47 -0.12
C LYS A 83 -23.74 -25.00 0.21
N GLN A 84 -24.14 -24.71 1.45
CA GLN A 84 -24.42 -23.35 1.88
C GLN A 84 -23.15 -22.48 1.90
N GLU A 85 -22.03 -23.01 2.39
CA GLU A 85 -20.73 -22.34 2.36
C GLU A 85 -20.31 -22.02 0.91
N ALA A 86 -20.46 -22.98 0.00
CA ALA A 86 -20.17 -22.78 -1.42
C ALA A 86 -21.06 -21.68 -2.04
N GLN A 87 -22.35 -21.64 -1.69
CA GLN A 87 -23.24 -20.57 -2.13
C GLN A 87 -22.79 -19.20 -1.63
N PHE A 88 -22.35 -19.10 -0.37
CA PHE A 88 -21.82 -17.85 0.17
C PHE A 88 -20.52 -17.43 -0.50
N GLN A 89 -19.58 -18.34 -0.71
CA GLN A 89 -18.34 -18.04 -1.42
C GLN A 89 -18.61 -17.56 -2.86
N ASN A 90 -19.50 -18.22 -3.60
CA ASN A 90 -19.90 -17.78 -4.94
C ASN A 90 -20.52 -16.37 -4.94
N GLN A 91 -21.37 -16.08 -3.96
CA GLN A 91 -21.99 -14.76 -3.84
C GLN A 91 -20.96 -13.68 -3.49
N ILE A 92 -20.05 -13.98 -2.56
CA ILE A 92 -18.93 -13.10 -2.19
C ILE A 92 -18.06 -12.79 -3.41
N GLN A 93 -17.69 -13.82 -4.18
CA GLN A 93 -16.89 -13.65 -5.40
C GLN A 93 -17.60 -12.75 -6.40
N SER A 94 -18.90 -12.98 -6.61
CA SER A 94 -19.72 -12.16 -7.51
C SER A 94 -19.72 -10.69 -7.09
N PHE A 95 -19.82 -10.40 -5.79
CA PHE A 95 -19.72 -9.03 -5.28
C PHE A 95 -18.33 -8.41 -5.50
N TYR A 96 -17.25 -9.15 -5.26
CA TYR A 96 -15.90 -8.64 -5.52
C TYR A 96 -15.72 -8.29 -6.99
N THR A 97 -16.15 -9.14 -7.92
CA THR A 97 -16.09 -8.86 -9.36
C THR A 97 -16.86 -7.59 -9.71
N LEU A 98 -18.08 -7.41 -9.20
CA LEU A 98 -18.88 -6.21 -9.45
C LEU A 98 -18.24 -4.93 -8.88
N ILE A 99 -17.59 -5.03 -7.72
CA ILE A 99 -16.85 -3.92 -7.13
C ILE A 99 -15.61 -3.60 -7.97
N GLU A 100 -14.83 -4.60 -8.38
CA GLU A 100 -13.63 -4.41 -9.22
C GLU A 100 -13.94 -3.83 -10.61
N GLU A 101 -15.06 -4.23 -11.21
CA GLU A 101 -15.53 -3.70 -12.49
C GLU A 101 -16.12 -2.29 -12.37
N SER A 102 -16.40 -1.84 -11.15
CA SER A 102 -16.94 -0.50 -10.91
C SER A 102 -15.83 0.54 -10.82
N ASP A 103 -16.04 1.68 -11.46
CA ASP A 103 -15.27 2.89 -11.17
C ASP A 103 -15.70 3.47 -9.81
N TYR A 104 -14.80 3.49 -8.83
CA TYR A 104 -15.03 4.04 -7.49
C TYR A 104 -13.75 4.61 -6.90
N ASP A 105 -13.89 5.60 -6.01
CA ASP A 105 -12.78 6.13 -5.23
C ASP A 105 -12.44 5.18 -4.08
N LYS A 106 -11.23 4.62 -4.13
CA LYS A 106 -10.74 3.67 -3.12
C LYS A 106 -10.72 4.28 -1.72
N ASP A 107 -10.45 5.58 -1.60
CA ASP A 107 -10.34 6.25 -0.30
C ASP A 107 -11.68 6.27 0.44
N GLN A 108 -12.80 6.29 -0.29
CA GLN A 108 -14.15 6.26 0.27
C GLN A 108 -14.50 4.91 0.89
N LEU A 109 -13.90 3.82 0.40
CA LEU A 109 -14.17 2.46 0.86
C LEU A 109 -13.11 1.88 1.80
N ILE A 110 -12.05 2.63 2.16
CA ILE A 110 -10.95 2.13 3.02
C ILE A 110 -11.48 1.49 4.31
N THR A 111 -12.40 2.15 5.00
CA THR A 111 -12.98 1.62 6.24
C THR A 111 -13.74 0.32 5.97
N SER A 112 -14.50 0.27 4.88
CA SER A 112 -15.26 -0.91 4.50
C SER A 112 -14.37 -2.10 4.16
N PHE A 113 -13.24 -1.87 3.50
CA PHE A 113 -12.24 -2.91 3.25
C PHE A 113 -11.58 -3.42 4.53
N LYS A 114 -11.27 -2.54 5.50
CA LYS A 114 -10.73 -2.95 6.81
C LYS A 114 -11.73 -3.81 7.59
N ASP A 115 -13.01 -3.45 7.56
CA ASP A 115 -14.06 -4.25 8.19
C ASP A 115 -14.18 -5.63 7.54
N LEU A 116 -14.05 -5.73 6.21
CA LEU A 116 -14.02 -7.01 5.50
C LEU A 116 -12.82 -7.87 5.89
N GLU A 117 -11.63 -7.28 5.96
CA GLU A 117 -10.40 -7.96 6.39
C GLU A 117 -10.53 -8.52 7.82
N TYR A 118 -11.18 -7.76 8.71
CA TYR A 118 -11.48 -8.22 10.06
C TYR A 118 -12.45 -9.41 10.05
N ILE A 119 -13.52 -9.36 9.24
CA ILE A 119 -14.45 -10.48 9.09
C ILE A 119 -13.72 -11.72 8.54
N ASP A 120 -12.83 -11.55 7.57
CA ASP A 120 -12.03 -12.65 7.00
C ASP A 120 -11.10 -13.29 8.03
N THR A 121 -10.49 -12.47 8.88
CA THR A 121 -9.69 -12.95 10.02
C THR A 121 -10.53 -13.81 10.96
N LEU A 122 -11.77 -13.40 11.25
CA LEU A 122 -12.69 -14.16 12.10
C LEU A 122 -13.14 -15.47 11.42
N ILE A 123 -13.47 -15.44 10.13
CA ILE A 123 -13.83 -16.64 9.36
C ILE A 123 -12.68 -17.65 9.39
N SER A 124 -11.45 -17.20 9.14
CA SER A 124 -10.25 -18.05 9.18
C SER A 124 -10.06 -18.66 10.57
N LYS A 125 -10.12 -17.84 11.63
CA LYS A 125 -9.99 -18.31 13.01
C LYS A 125 -11.04 -19.37 13.38
N TYR A 126 -12.30 -19.13 13.05
CA TYR A 126 -13.39 -20.04 13.42
C TYR A 126 -13.35 -21.34 12.62
N SER A 127 -12.92 -21.25 11.36
CA SER A 127 -12.64 -22.41 10.50
C SER A 127 -11.50 -23.27 11.07
N ASP A 128 -10.43 -22.63 11.54
CA ASP A 128 -9.32 -23.28 12.22
C ASP A 128 -9.74 -23.98 13.51
N ASP A 129 -10.56 -23.31 14.34
CA ASP A 129 -11.06 -23.87 15.59
C ASP A 129 -11.97 -25.09 15.33
N LEU A 130 -12.82 -25.04 14.30
CA LEU A 130 -13.64 -26.18 13.88
C LEU A 130 -12.77 -27.35 13.38
N ASN A 131 -11.70 -27.07 12.63
CA ASN A 131 -10.77 -28.10 12.17
C ASN A 131 -10.01 -28.77 13.33
N LYS A 132 -9.62 -27.99 14.36
CA LYS A 132 -8.84 -28.49 15.51
C LYS A 132 -9.69 -29.21 16.55
N HIS A 133 -10.88 -28.70 16.82
CA HIS A 133 -11.72 -29.16 17.94
C HIS A 133 -12.94 -29.96 17.50
N GLY A 134 -13.18 -30.06 16.19
CA GLY A 134 -14.32 -30.76 15.61
C GLY A 134 -15.61 -29.95 15.62
N PRO A 135 -16.74 -30.57 15.23
CA PRO A 135 -18.00 -29.87 15.05
C PRO A 135 -18.52 -29.27 16.37
N ASN A 136 -18.62 -27.95 16.42
CA ASN A 136 -19.24 -27.24 17.52
C ASN A 136 -20.41 -26.39 16.97
N PRO A 137 -21.67 -26.65 17.35
CA PRO A 137 -22.83 -25.93 16.81
C PRO A 137 -22.76 -24.41 16.97
N LYS A 138 -22.17 -23.92 18.07
CA LYS A 138 -22.02 -22.48 18.32
C LYS A 138 -21.00 -21.86 17.37
N LEU A 139 -19.86 -22.54 17.15
CA LEU A 139 -18.84 -22.08 16.19
C LEU A 139 -19.38 -22.13 14.77
N LEU A 140 -20.11 -23.19 14.43
CA LEU A 140 -20.73 -23.34 13.12
C LEU A 140 -21.72 -22.22 12.82
N ASN A 141 -22.65 -21.95 13.74
CA ASN A 141 -23.62 -20.86 13.58
C ASN A 141 -22.92 -19.50 13.48
N SER A 142 -21.87 -19.31 14.27
CA SER A 142 -21.09 -18.06 14.23
C SER A 142 -20.34 -17.90 12.91
N LEU A 143 -19.75 -18.98 12.37
CA LEU A 143 -19.11 -18.97 11.06
C LEU A 143 -20.11 -18.63 9.96
N MET A 144 -21.32 -19.19 10.03
CA MET A 144 -22.39 -18.87 9.08
C MET A 144 -22.84 -17.41 9.15
N ASP A 145 -23.00 -16.87 10.37
CA ASP A 145 -23.30 -15.44 10.58
C ASP A 145 -22.18 -14.53 10.07
N LEU A 146 -20.91 -14.94 10.20
CA LEU A 146 -19.78 -14.20 9.63
C LEU A 146 -19.83 -14.14 8.10
N TYR A 147 -20.11 -15.26 7.42
CA TYR A 147 -20.33 -15.26 5.97
C TYR A 147 -21.48 -14.33 5.56
N GLN A 148 -22.61 -14.39 6.27
CA GLN A 148 -23.75 -13.50 6.02
C GLN A 148 -23.42 -12.02 6.28
N LYS A 149 -22.63 -11.72 7.31
CA LYS A 149 -22.14 -10.36 7.59
C LYS A 149 -21.23 -9.87 6.48
N LYS A 150 -20.30 -10.70 5.99
CA LYS A 150 -19.44 -10.38 4.85
C LYS A 150 -20.25 -10.00 3.62
N ILE A 151 -21.25 -10.81 3.29
CA ILE A 151 -22.16 -10.56 2.15
C ILE A 151 -22.93 -9.25 2.32
N ARG A 152 -23.49 -8.98 3.50
CA ARG A 152 -24.20 -7.71 3.77
C ARG A 152 -23.29 -6.50 3.63
N MET A 153 -22.04 -6.62 4.09
CA MET A 153 -21.04 -5.57 3.98
C MET A 153 -20.70 -5.27 2.52
N LEU A 154 -20.40 -6.30 1.73
CA LEU A 154 -20.12 -6.20 0.29
C LEU A 154 -21.30 -5.57 -0.46
N ASN A 155 -22.53 -5.99 -0.15
CA ASN A 155 -23.72 -5.40 -0.73
C ASN A 155 -23.85 -3.91 -0.38
N ARG A 156 -23.54 -3.51 0.87
CA ARG A 156 -23.57 -2.09 1.26
C ARG A 156 -22.54 -1.28 0.47
N MET A 157 -21.32 -1.79 0.31
CA MET A 157 -20.27 -1.13 -0.49
C MET A 157 -20.72 -0.93 -1.93
N LEU A 158 -21.30 -1.96 -2.56
CA LEU A 158 -21.79 -1.84 -3.94
C LEU A 158 -22.89 -0.77 -4.06
N ASN A 159 -23.79 -0.71 -3.08
CA ASN A 159 -24.83 0.32 -3.04
C ASN A 159 -24.28 1.74 -2.81
N GLU A 160 -23.18 1.89 -2.07
CA GLU A 160 -22.48 3.17 -1.91
C GLU A 160 -21.89 3.62 -3.24
N ILE A 161 -21.15 2.74 -3.92
CA ILE A 161 -20.57 2.99 -5.25
C ILE A 161 -21.65 3.41 -6.27
N GLU A 162 -22.79 2.70 -6.31
CA GLU A 162 -23.87 3.00 -7.25
C GLU A 162 -24.51 4.37 -6.98
N LYS A 163 -24.69 4.73 -5.71
CA LYS A 163 -25.22 6.04 -5.31
C LYS A 163 -24.30 7.16 -5.78
N ASP A 164 -22.99 7.01 -5.57
CA ASP A 164 -22.03 8.05 -5.93
C ASP A 164 -22.02 8.29 -7.45
N LYS A 165 -22.04 7.22 -8.26
CA LYS A 165 -22.20 7.32 -9.72
C LYS A 165 -23.47 8.07 -10.11
N LYS A 166 -24.59 7.85 -9.43
CA LYS A 166 -25.85 8.55 -9.72
C LYS A 166 -25.78 10.04 -9.40
N TYR A 167 -25.11 10.40 -8.29
CA TYR A 167 -24.92 11.80 -7.91
C TYR A 167 -24.01 12.56 -8.89
N GLU A 168 -22.95 11.93 -9.39
CA GLU A 168 -22.08 12.55 -10.40
C GLU A 168 -22.80 12.80 -11.72
N ASN A 169 -23.55 11.81 -12.23
CA ASN A 169 -24.33 11.95 -13.47
C ASN A 169 -25.43 13.02 -13.39
N THR A 170 -25.95 13.29 -12.19
CA THR A 170 -26.94 14.34 -11.98
C THR A 170 -26.31 15.73 -12.02
N LYS A 171 -25.06 15.89 -11.55
CA LYS A 171 -24.35 17.19 -11.56
C LYS A 171 -23.83 17.58 -12.94
N THR A 172 -23.51 16.61 -13.80
CA THR A 172 -22.99 16.88 -15.15
C THR A 172 -24.07 17.22 -16.19
N ASN A 173 -25.35 16.97 -15.87
CA ASN A 173 -26.49 17.28 -16.74
C ASN A 173 -27.24 18.58 -16.37
N ILE A 174 -26.63 19.43 -15.53
CA ILE A 174 -27.14 20.76 -15.14
C ILE A 174 -26.17 21.81 -15.69
#